data_AF-A0A2S3QEQ9-F1
#
_entry.id   AF-A0A2S3QEQ9-F1
#
_cell.length_a   1.000
_cell.length_b   1.000
_cell.length_c   1.000
_cell.angle_alpha   90.00
_cell.angle_beta   90.00
_cell.angle_gamma   90.00
#
_symmetry.space_group_name_H-M   'P 1'
#
loop_
_entity.id
_entity.type
_entity.pdbx_description
1 polymer ?
#
loop_
_entity_poly.entity_id
_entity_poly.type
_entity_poly.pdbx_seq_one_letter_code
_entity_poly.pdbx_strand_id
1 'polypeptide(L)'
;MLDLVLYLLKQTKTHPRPLRCSDMPFLLNTRLAGIVKVYIDSGRLSASNDLSRQLSNLADLALIHNQTLFSEALLINSWLQHRYLDYCWIKGVRDIYLDPDELRWRKMADCDVLTKSPEDVRSALIERGFQHGTFSRSGAWMKASDEVVREHEVGHYELFPLTKQIVVPYRKVPGDPILQQRYRLFRTRGGFFTDLTVDIHHTLYPDLKWNWMTYDGDFFPHMRPIDDVWYSMFKSYYEVIRGPSINIQGLILTVNKMRHLSDKRRRIAKRMAMTGFFNEELWKEMWDICNGKMSVMVKERISQKLVTAE
;
A
#
# COMPACT_ATOMS: atom_id res chain seq x y z
N MET A 1 0.68 -18.94 -12.59
CA MET A 1 0.83 -17.55 -12.07
C MET A 1 2.24 -17.20 -11.59
N LEU A 2 3.00 -18.17 -11.09
CA LEU A 2 4.39 -17.94 -10.64
C LEU A 2 5.28 -17.28 -11.70
N ASP A 3 5.22 -17.70 -12.96
CA ASP A 3 6.04 -17.11 -14.04
C ASP A 3 5.77 -15.62 -14.24
N LEU A 4 4.51 -15.18 -14.11
CA LEU A 4 4.17 -13.75 -14.15
C LEU A 4 4.84 -13.01 -12.99
N VAL A 5 4.76 -13.53 -11.77
CA VAL A 5 5.37 -12.90 -10.59
C VAL A 5 6.89 -12.82 -10.74
N LEU A 6 7.53 -13.91 -11.17
CA LEU A 6 8.98 -13.96 -11.40
C LEU A 6 9.40 -12.99 -12.51
N TYR A 7 8.61 -12.87 -13.58
CA TYR A 7 8.86 -11.92 -14.65
C TYR A 7 8.76 -10.47 -14.16
N LEU A 8 7.70 -10.13 -13.40
CA LEU A 8 7.52 -8.78 -12.81
C LEU A 8 8.64 -8.44 -11.81
N LEU A 9 9.15 -9.43 -11.08
CA LEU A 9 10.31 -9.29 -10.20
C LEU A 9 11.66 -9.28 -10.95
N LYS A 10 11.66 -9.45 -12.28
CA LYS A 10 12.86 -9.58 -13.14
C LYS A 10 13.77 -10.75 -12.73
N GLN A 11 13.20 -11.86 -12.27
CA GLN A 11 13.90 -13.11 -11.94
C GLN A 11 13.99 -14.07 -13.12
N THR A 12 13.25 -13.80 -14.19
CA THR A 12 13.30 -14.58 -15.42
C THR A 12 13.16 -13.64 -16.62
N LYS A 13 13.78 -14.03 -17.74
CA LYS A 13 13.55 -13.42 -19.06
C LYS A 13 12.44 -14.12 -19.85
N THR A 14 11.98 -15.27 -19.37
CA THR A 14 10.88 -16.01 -19.98
C THR A 14 9.62 -15.17 -19.89
N HIS A 15 9.06 -14.80 -21.04
CA HIS A 15 7.78 -14.12 -21.08
C HIS A 15 6.69 -15.06 -20.57
N PRO A 16 5.83 -14.61 -19.63
CA PRO A 16 4.71 -15.43 -19.18
C PRO A 16 3.72 -15.61 -20.33
N ARG A 17 2.88 -16.66 -20.22
CA ARG A 17 1.78 -16.88 -21.17
C ARG A 17 0.90 -15.63 -21.28
N PRO A 18 0.23 -15.40 -22.43
CA PRO A 18 -0.78 -14.35 -22.53
C PRO A 18 -1.83 -14.48 -21.42
N LEU A 19 -2.12 -13.36 -20.77
CA LEU A 19 -3.09 -13.30 -19.68
C LEU A 19 -4.53 -13.30 -20.24
N ARG A 20 -5.44 -13.95 -19.52
CA ARG A 20 -6.85 -14.11 -19.90
C ARG A 20 -7.76 -13.59 -18.79
N CYS A 21 -9.04 -13.37 -19.11
CA CYS A 21 -10.00 -12.86 -18.12
C CYS A 21 -10.17 -13.80 -16.90
N SER A 22 -9.92 -15.10 -17.07
CA SER A 22 -9.87 -16.09 -15.98
C SER A 22 -8.78 -15.79 -14.93
N ASP A 23 -7.79 -14.98 -15.26
CA ASP A 23 -6.69 -14.61 -14.35
C ASP A 23 -7.06 -13.45 -13.42
N MET A 24 -8.22 -12.83 -13.64
CA MET A 24 -8.69 -11.66 -12.88
C MET A 24 -8.81 -11.91 -11.36
N PRO A 25 -9.31 -13.06 -10.86
CA PRO A 25 -9.33 -13.34 -9.42
C PRO A 25 -7.93 -13.25 -8.79
N PHE A 26 -6.95 -13.92 -9.42
CA PHE A 26 -5.55 -13.86 -9.01
C PHE A 26 -5.03 -12.42 -8.98
N LEU A 27 -5.24 -11.66 -10.06
CA LEU A 27 -4.76 -10.27 -10.18
C LEU A 27 -5.38 -9.34 -9.12
N LEU A 28 -6.64 -9.56 -8.76
CA LEU A 28 -7.31 -8.77 -7.72
C LEU A 28 -6.88 -9.17 -6.32
N ASN A 29 -6.72 -10.47 -6.05
CA ASN A 29 -6.33 -11.01 -4.75
C ASN A 29 -4.89 -10.63 -4.40
N THR A 30 -3.99 -10.66 -5.38
CA THR A 30 -2.58 -10.27 -5.23
C THR A 30 -2.32 -8.77 -5.40
N ARG A 31 -3.36 -7.98 -5.69
CA ARG A 31 -3.30 -6.55 -6.02
C ARG A 31 -2.41 -6.22 -7.23
N LEU A 32 -2.22 -7.15 -8.16
CA LEU A 32 -1.37 -6.98 -9.33
C LEU A 32 -2.05 -6.33 -10.54
N ALA A 33 -3.37 -6.14 -10.52
CA ALA A 33 -4.14 -5.64 -11.67
C ALA A 33 -3.55 -4.35 -12.29
N GLY A 34 -3.23 -3.35 -11.48
CA GLY A 34 -2.67 -2.09 -12.00
C GLY A 34 -1.23 -2.22 -12.51
N ILE A 35 -0.36 -2.93 -11.78
CA ILE A 35 1.02 -3.23 -12.25
C ILE A 35 1.00 -3.98 -13.59
N VAL A 36 0.15 -5.00 -13.70
CA VAL A 36 0.03 -5.79 -14.93
C VAL A 36 -0.44 -4.91 -16.08
N LYS A 37 -1.37 -3.99 -15.84
CA LYS A 37 -1.80 -3.04 -16.87
C LYS A 37 -0.66 -2.16 -17.37
N VAL A 38 0.18 -1.60 -16.50
CA VAL A 38 1.37 -0.82 -16.91
C VAL A 38 2.29 -1.64 -17.83
N TYR A 39 2.46 -2.92 -17.54
CA TYR A 39 3.27 -3.81 -18.38
C TYR A 39 2.60 -4.18 -19.71
N ILE A 40 1.28 -4.27 -19.76
CA ILE A 40 0.53 -4.46 -21.02
C ILE A 40 0.63 -3.20 -21.88
N ASP A 41 0.39 -2.02 -21.30
CA ASP A 41 0.41 -0.74 -22.02
C ASP A 41 1.79 -0.41 -22.57
N SER A 42 2.85 -0.88 -21.92
CA SER A 42 4.24 -0.76 -22.41
C SER A 42 4.68 -1.89 -23.36
N GLY A 43 3.77 -2.78 -23.76
CA GLY A 43 4.06 -3.90 -24.67
C GLY A 43 4.93 -5.02 -24.09
N ARG A 44 5.16 -5.03 -22.76
CA ARG A 44 6.01 -6.02 -22.07
C ARG A 44 5.26 -7.29 -21.67
N LEU A 45 3.93 -7.24 -21.64
CA LEU A 45 3.03 -8.36 -21.40
C LEU A 45 1.91 -8.36 -22.44
N SER A 46 1.42 -9.55 -22.78
CA SER A 46 0.26 -9.71 -23.65
C SER A 46 -0.95 -10.17 -22.85
N ALA A 47 -2.13 -9.66 -23.20
CA ALA A 47 -3.39 -10.03 -22.58
C ALA A 47 -4.50 -10.17 -23.63
N SER A 48 -5.54 -10.94 -23.33
CA SER A 48 -6.76 -10.95 -24.15
C SER A 48 -7.42 -9.57 -24.14
N ASN A 49 -8.17 -9.25 -25.21
CA ASN A 49 -8.88 -7.98 -25.33
C ASN A 49 -9.86 -7.76 -24.16
N ASP A 50 -10.57 -8.81 -23.74
CA ASP A 50 -11.49 -8.73 -22.61
C ASP A 50 -10.79 -8.43 -21.29
N LEU A 51 -9.66 -9.08 -20.99
CA LEU A 51 -8.90 -8.77 -19.79
C LEU A 51 -8.38 -7.33 -19.86
N SER A 52 -7.83 -6.91 -21.00
CA SER A 52 -7.31 -5.55 -21.17
C SER A 52 -8.38 -4.49 -20.91
N ARG A 53 -9.59 -4.69 -21.43
CA ARG A 53 -10.75 -3.83 -21.17
C ARG A 53 -11.12 -3.81 -19.68
N GLN A 54 -11.15 -4.97 -19.02
CA GLN A 54 -11.42 -5.06 -17.59
C GLN A 54 -10.37 -4.33 -16.75
N LEU A 55 -9.08 -4.48 -17.08
CA LEU A 55 -8.00 -3.79 -16.40
C LEU A 55 -8.07 -2.27 -16.60
N SER A 56 -8.48 -1.78 -17.78
CA SER A 56 -8.77 -0.35 -17.99
C SER A 56 -9.89 0.16 -17.08
N ASN A 57 -11.01 -0.56 -17.01
CA ASN A 57 -12.09 -0.20 -16.09
C ASN A 57 -11.61 -0.15 -14.63
N LEU A 58 -10.76 -1.10 -14.22
CA LEU A 58 -10.18 -1.10 -12.88
C LEU A 58 -9.25 0.10 -12.64
N ALA A 59 -8.46 0.50 -13.64
CA ALA A 59 -7.59 1.66 -13.52
C ALA A 59 -8.38 2.96 -13.34
N ASP A 60 -9.55 3.08 -13.98
CA ASP A 60 -10.44 4.23 -13.78
C ASP A 60 -11.10 4.22 -12.39
N LEU A 61 -11.50 3.04 -11.89
CA LEU A 61 -11.98 2.89 -10.51
C LEU A 61 -10.89 3.27 -9.49
N ALA A 62 -9.66 2.78 -9.70
CA ALA A 62 -8.51 3.12 -8.87
C ALA A 62 -8.25 4.62 -8.86
N LEU A 63 -8.27 5.26 -10.02
CA LEU A 63 -8.09 6.71 -10.15
C LEU A 63 -9.11 7.48 -9.32
N ILE A 64 -10.40 7.19 -9.51
CA ILE A 64 -11.49 7.87 -8.81
C ILE A 64 -11.33 7.72 -7.29
N HIS A 65 -11.10 6.49 -6.84
CA HIS A 65 -10.93 6.17 -5.42
C HIS A 65 -9.71 6.90 -4.84
N ASN A 66 -8.54 6.71 -5.44
CA ASN A 66 -7.28 7.23 -4.93
C ASN A 66 -7.24 8.76 -4.97
N GLN A 67 -7.80 9.42 -5.99
CA GLN A 67 -7.93 10.88 -6.00
C GLN A 67 -8.83 11.38 -4.87
N THR A 68 -9.92 10.66 -4.58
CA THR A 68 -10.82 11.00 -3.48
C THR A 68 -10.10 10.89 -2.13
N LEU A 69 -9.39 9.78 -1.90
CA LEU A 69 -8.63 9.58 -0.66
C LEU A 69 -7.48 10.59 -0.52
N PHE A 70 -6.73 10.81 -1.59
CA PHE A 70 -5.60 11.74 -1.59
C PHE A 70 -6.05 13.19 -1.36
N SER A 71 -7.19 13.59 -1.93
CA SER A 71 -7.76 14.93 -1.67
C SER A 71 -8.14 15.10 -0.20
N GLU A 72 -8.76 14.10 0.44
CA GLU A 72 -9.04 14.17 1.88
C GLU A 72 -7.74 14.14 2.71
N ALA A 73 -6.71 13.39 2.30
CA ALA A 73 -5.40 13.39 2.94
C ALA A 73 -4.75 14.78 2.91
N LEU A 74 -4.86 15.55 1.82
CA LEU A 74 -4.39 16.94 1.76
C LEU A 74 -5.15 17.87 2.73
N LEU A 75 -6.45 17.63 2.92
CA LEU A 75 -7.23 18.39 3.91
C LEU A 75 -6.86 18.01 5.35
N ILE A 76 -6.61 16.73 5.62
CA ILE A 76 -6.07 16.27 6.91
C ILE A 76 -4.70 16.88 7.16
N ASN A 77 -3.82 16.87 6.16
CA ASN A 77 -2.50 17.47 6.24
C ASN A 77 -2.58 18.95 6.67
N SER A 78 -3.41 19.73 6.00
CA SER A 78 -3.62 21.15 6.34
C SER A 78 -4.15 21.31 7.77
N TRP A 79 -5.09 20.44 8.19
CA TRP A 79 -5.65 20.44 9.54
C TRP A 79 -4.61 20.14 10.64
N LEU A 80 -3.75 19.13 10.41
CA LEU A 80 -2.69 18.76 11.34
C LEU A 80 -1.61 19.86 11.43
N GLN A 81 -1.27 20.52 10.30
CA GLN A 81 -0.36 21.66 10.28
C GLN A 81 -0.89 22.86 11.06
N HIS A 82 -2.17 23.21 10.91
CA HIS A 82 -2.79 24.30 11.67
C HIS A 82 -2.77 24.07 13.18
N ARG A 83 -2.66 22.81 13.62
CA ARG A 83 -2.53 22.40 15.01
C ARG A 83 -1.08 22.23 15.46
N TYR A 84 -0.11 22.52 14.60
CA TYR A 84 1.32 22.37 14.89
C TYR A 84 1.69 20.96 15.36
N LEU A 85 1.03 19.93 14.81
CA LEU A 85 1.31 18.54 15.15
C LEU A 85 2.50 18.02 14.33
N ASP A 86 3.36 17.25 14.97
CA ASP A 86 4.49 16.56 14.34
C ASP A 86 4.00 15.25 13.71
N TYR A 87 3.97 15.17 12.38
CA TYR A 87 3.55 13.98 11.66
C TYR A 87 4.20 13.87 10.28
N CYS A 88 4.21 12.68 9.69
CA CYS A 88 4.57 12.49 8.29
C CYS A 88 3.74 11.38 7.65
N TRP A 89 3.43 11.56 6.37
CA TRP A 89 2.77 10.57 5.54
C TRP A 89 3.74 9.47 5.13
N ILE A 90 3.27 8.23 5.20
CA ILE A 90 4.01 7.04 4.79
C ILE A 90 3.18 6.20 3.81
N LYS A 91 3.81 5.17 3.24
CA LYS A 91 3.19 4.22 2.29
C LYS A 91 2.41 4.90 1.16
N GLY A 92 1.13 4.55 0.99
CA GLY A 92 0.37 4.83 -0.24
C GLY A 92 0.19 6.32 -0.54
N VAL A 93 -0.08 7.13 0.49
CA VAL A 93 -0.26 8.59 0.32
C VAL A 93 1.05 9.25 -0.09
N ARG A 94 2.15 8.87 0.57
CA ARG A 94 3.50 9.31 0.18
C ARG A 94 3.81 8.91 -1.26
N ASP A 95 3.62 7.64 -1.60
CA ASP A 95 3.99 7.10 -2.91
C ASP A 95 3.26 7.86 -4.03
N ILE A 96 1.97 8.17 -3.85
CA ILE A 96 1.19 9.01 -4.78
C ILE A 96 1.67 10.46 -4.84
N TYR A 97 2.04 11.05 -3.71
CA TYR A 97 2.57 12.42 -3.68
C TYR A 97 3.87 12.53 -4.50
N LEU A 98 4.72 11.50 -4.45
CA LEU A 98 6.00 11.46 -5.16
C LEU A 98 5.87 10.97 -6.61
N ASP A 99 4.87 10.14 -6.91
CA ASP A 99 4.59 9.59 -8.24
C ASP A 99 3.06 9.59 -8.51
N PRO A 100 2.52 10.66 -9.11
CA PRO A 100 1.10 10.77 -9.41
C PRO A 100 0.55 9.68 -10.34
N ASP A 101 1.40 8.99 -11.11
CA ASP A 101 0.93 7.88 -11.96
C ASP A 101 0.39 6.72 -11.10
N GLU A 102 0.86 6.57 -9.85
CA GLU A 102 0.34 5.55 -8.92
C GLU A 102 -1.17 5.68 -8.66
N LEU A 103 -1.78 6.85 -8.89
CA LEU A 103 -3.22 7.04 -8.77
C LEU A 103 -4.03 6.01 -9.58
N ARG A 104 -3.56 5.61 -10.76
CA ARG A 104 -4.26 4.63 -11.64
C ARG A 104 -3.86 3.19 -11.36
N TRP A 105 -2.66 2.95 -10.84
CA TRP A 105 -2.04 1.63 -10.85
C TRP A 105 -1.95 0.98 -9.48
N ARG A 106 -2.04 1.77 -8.42
CA ARG A 106 -2.04 1.28 -7.05
C ARG A 106 -3.47 1.09 -6.56
N LYS A 107 -3.72 -0.01 -5.86
CA LYS A 107 -4.90 -0.09 -4.99
C LYS A 107 -4.55 0.42 -3.60
N MET A 108 -4.96 1.64 -3.26
CA MET A 108 -4.93 2.13 -1.87
C MET A 108 -6.01 1.43 -1.03
N ALA A 109 -5.71 1.17 0.23
CA ALA A 109 -6.66 0.61 1.19
C ALA A 109 -6.86 1.55 2.38
N ASP A 110 -5.78 2.18 2.80
CA ASP A 110 -5.60 2.98 4.00
C ASP A 110 -4.67 4.16 3.71
N CYS A 111 -4.65 5.10 4.64
CA CYS A 111 -3.66 6.17 4.71
C CYS A 111 -2.89 6.04 6.02
N ASP A 112 -1.57 6.03 5.94
CA ASP A 112 -0.73 5.85 7.11
C ASP A 112 -0.05 7.16 7.50
N VAL A 113 -0.11 7.47 8.79
CA VAL A 113 0.56 8.63 9.38
C VAL A 113 1.46 8.14 10.51
N LEU A 114 2.72 8.57 10.50
CA LEU A 114 3.63 8.36 11.62
C LEU A 114 3.81 9.68 12.37
N THR A 115 3.80 9.63 13.70
CA THR A 115 3.80 10.84 14.54
C THR A 115 4.52 10.61 15.87
N LYS A 116 4.99 11.70 16.48
CA LYS A 116 5.51 11.72 17.85
C LYS A 116 4.40 11.67 18.91
N SER A 117 3.23 12.20 18.58
CA SER A 117 2.09 12.37 19.49
C SER A 117 0.84 11.68 18.91
N PRO A 118 0.79 10.33 18.95
CA PRO A 118 -0.30 9.56 18.36
C PRO A 118 -1.68 9.95 18.89
N GLU A 119 -1.79 10.21 20.19
CA GLU A 119 -3.06 10.61 20.82
C GLU A 119 -3.54 12.00 20.39
N ASP A 120 -2.62 12.95 20.16
CA ASP A 120 -2.98 14.28 19.68
C ASP A 120 -3.49 14.23 18.23
N VAL A 121 -2.83 13.42 17.38
CA VAL A 121 -3.29 13.16 16.01
C VAL A 121 -4.64 12.45 16.02
N ARG A 122 -4.84 11.43 16.87
CA ARG A 122 -6.13 10.74 17.04
C ARG A 122 -7.23 11.73 17.40
N SER A 123 -7.00 12.56 18.42
CA SER A 123 -7.96 13.58 18.87
C SER A 123 -8.32 14.54 17.74
N ALA A 124 -7.32 15.02 17.00
CA ALA A 124 -7.52 15.92 15.87
C ALA A 124 -8.34 15.29 14.73
N LEU A 125 -8.16 13.99 14.47
CA LEU A 125 -8.96 13.26 13.47
C LEU A 125 -10.39 13.00 13.97
N ILE A 126 -10.59 12.66 15.24
CA ILE A 126 -11.92 12.49 15.83
C ILE A 126 -12.72 13.80 15.73
N GLU A 127 -12.09 14.95 16.01
CA GLU A 127 -12.70 16.28 15.82
C GLU A 127 -13.09 16.55 14.36
N ARG A 128 -12.37 15.95 13.40
CA ARG A 128 -12.68 16.01 11.96
C ARG A 128 -13.74 14.99 11.52
N GLY A 129 -14.34 14.26 12.46
CA GLY A 129 -15.42 13.30 12.23
C GLY A 129 -14.96 11.87 11.91
N PHE A 130 -13.71 11.51 12.21
CA PHE A 130 -13.27 10.12 12.16
C PHE A 130 -13.73 9.34 13.40
N GLN A 131 -13.96 8.04 13.24
CA GLN A 131 -14.48 7.17 14.31
C GLN A 131 -13.84 5.79 14.30
N HIS A 132 -13.79 5.13 15.45
CA HIS A 132 -13.38 3.72 15.58
C HIS A 132 -14.43 2.80 14.95
N GLY A 133 -14.10 2.24 13.81
CA GLY A 133 -14.99 1.37 13.04
C GLY A 133 -14.53 1.26 11.60
N THR A 134 -15.32 0.58 10.78
CA THR A 134 -15.04 0.40 9.35
C THR A 134 -16.34 0.18 8.60
N PHE A 135 -16.28 0.26 7.26
CA PHE A 135 -17.39 -0.17 6.42
C PHE A 135 -17.19 -1.63 5.98
N SER A 136 -18.27 -2.41 6.01
CA SER A 136 -18.29 -3.77 5.48
C SER A 136 -18.06 -3.77 3.97
N ARG A 137 -17.87 -4.96 3.36
CA ARG A 137 -17.81 -5.10 1.89
C ARG A 137 -19.10 -4.66 1.18
N SER A 138 -20.23 -4.62 1.87
CA SER A 138 -21.49 -4.11 1.35
C SER A 138 -21.70 -2.61 1.58
N GLY A 139 -20.76 -1.94 2.28
CA GLY A 139 -20.85 -0.52 2.60
C GLY A 139 -21.68 -0.22 3.87
N ALA A 140 -21.92 -1.21 4.72
CA ALA A 140 -22.59 -1.01 6.00
C ALA A 140 -21.57 -0.61 7.08
N TRP A 141 -21.89 0.40 7.89
CA TRP A 141 -21.03 0.80 9.00
C TRP A 141 -20.97 -0.28 10.08
N MET A 142 -19.76 -0.58 10.55
CA MET A 142 -19.47 -1.52 11.62
C MET A 142 -18.63 -0.81 12.68
N LYS A 143 -19.23 -0.58 13.86
CA LYS A 143 -18.53 0.06 14.98
C LYS A 143 -17.68 -0.98 15.73
N ALA A 144 -16.45 -0.62 16.09
CA ALA A 144 -15.61 -1.43 16.99
C ALA A 144 -16.07 -1.28 18.44
N SER A 145 -15.97 -2.35 19.23
CA SER A 145 -16.17 -2.27 20.68
C SER A 145 -14.92 -1.72 21.37
N ASP A 146 -15.09 -1.09 22.53
CA ASP A 146 -13.97 -0.53 23.30
C ASP A 146 -12.99 -1.62 23.80
N GLU A 147 -13.45 -2.85 23.91
CA GLU A 147 -12.62 -4.02 24.21
C GLU A 147 -11.69 -4.34 23.04
N VAL A 148 -12.24 -4.45 21.83
CA VAL A 148 -11.46 -4.71 20.60
C VAL A 148 -10.44 -3.60 20.35
N VAL A 149 -10.82 -2.33 20.59
CA VAL A 149 -9.89 -1.20 20.49
C VAL A 149 -8.72 -1.36 21.46
N ARG A 150 -9.03 -1.63 22.75
CA ARG A 150 -7.99 -1.80 23.77
C ARG A 150 -7.07 -2.99 23.49
N GLU A 151 -7.63 -4.14 23.12
CA GLU A 151 -6.85 -5.34 22.81
C GLU A 151 -5.89 -5.13 21.62
N HIS A 152 -6.36 -4.45 20.57
CA HIS A 152 -5.53 -4.14 19.41
C HIS A 152 -4.40 -3.17 19.75
N GLU A 153 -4.61 -2.21 20.65
CA GLU A 153 -3.59 -1.20 20.96
C GLU A 153 -2.51 -1.72 21.91
N VAL A 154 -2.78 -2.82 22.62
CA VAL A 154 -1.78 -3.47 23.49
C VAL A 154 -0.73 -4.17 22.64
N GLY A 155 0.47 -3.58 22.57
CA GLY A 155 1.65 -4.20 21.95
C GLY A 155 1.75 -4.03 20.43
N HIS A 156 0.86 -3.24 19.83
CA HIS A 156 0.96 -2.85 18.42
C HIS A 156 1.76 -1.55 18.26
N TYR A 157 2.32 -1.33 17.07
CA TYR A 157 3.10 -0.12 16.71
C TYR A 157 2.22 1.03 16.19
N GLU A 158 0.91 0.79 16.10
CA GLU A 158 -0.12 1.71 15.61
C GLU A 158 -1.33 1.70 16.56
N LEU A 159 -2.07 2.80 16.57
CA LEU A 159 -3.36 2.91 17.24
C LEU A 159 -4.44 2.16 16.46
N PHE A 160 -5.57 1.86 17.09
CA PHE A 160 -6.71 1.30 16.38
C PHE A 160 -7.14 2.24 15.23
N PRO A 161 -7.33 1.71 14.01
CA PRO A 161 -7.61 2.53 12.84
C PRO A 161 -8.84 3.43 12.98
N LEU A 162 -8.74 4.63 12.44
CA LEU A 162 -9.83 5.60 12.40
C LEU A 162 -10.41 5.69 10.99
N THR A 163 -11.74 5.54 10.87
CA THR A 163 -12.42 5.57 9.57
C THR A 163 -13.41 6.72 9.47
N LYS A 164 -13.53 7.28 8.26
CA LYS A 164 -14.53 8.29 7.92
C LYS A 164 -15.16 8.02 6.55
N GLN A 165 -16.47 8.27 6.44
CA GLN A 165 -17.15 8.27 5.15
C GLN A 165 -16.79 9.53 4.34
N ILE A 166 -16.29 9.34 3.12
CA ILE A 166 -15.92 10.42 2.21
C ILE A 166 -16.82 10.38 0.98
N VAL A 167 -17.41 11.53 0.65
CA VAL A 167 -18.22 11.67 -0.57
C VAL A 167 -17.30 11.60 -1.78
N VAL A 168 -17.64 10.73 -2.73
CA VAL A 168 -16.93 10.67 -4.01
C VAL A 168 -17.48 11.80 -4.88
N PRO A 169 -16.65 12.74 -5.36
CA PRO A 169 -17.12 13.93 -6.08
C PRO A 169 -17.67 13.61 -7.49
N TYR A 170 -17.51 12.37 -7.95
CA TYR A 170 -17.94 11.90 -9.25
C TYR A 170 -19.42 11.50 -9.26
N ARG A 171 -20.21 12.15 -10.12
CA ARG A 171 -21.64 11.83 -10.31
C ARG A 171 -21.89 10.43 -10.86
N LYS A 172 -20.93 9.86 -11.59
CA LYS A 172 -20.97 8.50 -12.13
C LYS A 172 -19.60 7.84 -11.91
N VAL A 173 -19.62 6.64 -11.36
CA VAL A 173 -18.47 5.74 -11.26
C VAL A 173 -18.67 4.65 -12.32
N PRO A 174 -17.69 4.40 -13.22
CA PRO A 174 -17.82 3.38 -14.26
C PRO A 174 -17.78 1.96 -13.67
N GLY A 175 -18.06 0.96 -14.50
CA GLY A 175 -17.87 -0.46 -14.14
C GLY A 175 -19.03 -1.11 -13.38
N ASP A 176 -18.90 -2.43 -13.20
CA ASP A 176 -19.86 -3.29 -12.52
C ASP A 176 -19.86 -3.03 -10.99
N PRO A 177 -21.02 -3.09 -10.30
CA PRO A 177 -21.12 -2.88 -8.85
C PRO A 177 -20.18 -3.76 -8.01
N ILE A 178 -19.90 -4.99 -8.43
CA ILE A 178 -18.99 -5.90 -7.73
C ILE A 178 -17.55 -5.35 -7.80
N LEU A 179 -17.13 -4.82 -8.95
CA LEU A 179 -15.82 -4.20 -9.09
C LEU A 179 -15.72 -2.90 -8.31
N GLN A 180 -16.79 -2.09 -8.30
CA GLN A 180 -16.88 -0.88 -7.48
C GLN A 180 -16.71 -1.20 -5.99
N GLN A 181 -17.43 -2.21 -5.47
CA GLN A 181 -17.28 -2.68 -4.08
C GLN A 181 -15.86 -3.19 -3.78
N ARG A 182 -15.21 -3.87 -4.72
CA ARG A 182 -13.80 -4.29 -4.55
C ARG A 182 -12.85 -3.10 -4.40
N TYR A 183 -13.20 -1.93 -4.93
CA TYR A 183 -12.48 -0.66 -4.77
C TYR A 183 -13.11 0.24 -3.71
N ARG A 184 -13.99 -0.29 -2.85
CA ARG A 184 -14.65 0.45 -1.76
C ARG A 184 -15.37 1.72 -2.24
N LEU A 185 -15.94 1.65 -3.44
CA LEU A 185 -16.81 2.69 -4.01
C LEU A 185 -18.25 2.20 -3.87
N PHE A 186 -19.01 2.85 -2.99
CA PHE A 186 -20.35 2.43 -2.61
C PHE A 186 -21.40 3.41 -3.13
N ARG A 187 -22.48 2.89 -3.71
CA ARG A 187 -23.57 3.70 -4.26
C ARG A 187 -24.57 4.08 -3.19
N THR A 188 -25.03 5.33 -3.20
CA THR A 188 -26.15 5.84 -2.39
C THR A 188 -27.21 6.48 -3.28
N ARG A 189 -28.31 6.99 -2.68
CA ARG A 189 -29.36 7.70 -3.40
C ARG A 189 -28.86 9.00 -4.05
N GLY A 190 -27.88 9.67 -3.45
CA GLY A 190 -27.38 10.97 -3.89
C GLY A 190 -26.07 10.94 -4.68
N GLY A 191 -25.46 9.77 -4.88
CA GLY A 191 -24.17 9.63 -5.55
C GLY A 191 -23.39 8.42 -5.06
N PHE A 192 -22.09 8.60 -4.83
CA PHE A 192 -21.18 7.57 -4.34
C PHE A 192 -20.43 8.07 -3.09
N PHE A 193 -20.05 7.14 -2.25
CA PHE A 193 -19.07 7.38 -1.18
C PHE A 193 -17.98 6.32 -1.21
N THR A 194 -16.88 6.65 -0.57
CA THR A 194 -15.84 5.71 -0.17
C THR A 194 -15.55 5.94 1.31
N ASP A 195 -14.68 5.13 1.89
CA ASP A 195 -14.23 5.30 3.25
C ASP A 195 -12.72 5.48 3.30
N LEU A 196 -12.30 6.45 4.09
CA LEU A 196 -10.91 6.69 4.37
C LEU A 196 -10.60 6.11 5.74
N THR A 197 -9.78 5.07 5.77
CA THR A 197 -9.16 4.54 6.99
C THR A 197 -7.80 5.19 7.17
N VAL A 198 -7.52 5.70 8.37
CA VAL A 198 -6.24 6.30 8.75
C VAL A 198 -5.62 5.47 9.88
N ASP A 199 -4.43 4.94 9.60
CA ASP A 199 -3.61 4.23 10.57
C ASP A 199 -2.60 5.23 11.18
N ILE A 200 -2.64 5.38 12.51
CA ILE A 200 -1.77 6.30 13.24
C ILE A 200 -0.67 5.49 13.92
N HIS A 201 0.55 5.62 13.41
CA HIS A 201 1.75 4.94 13.89
C HIS A 201 2.49 5.82 14.88
N HIS A 202 2.96 5.22 15.98
CA HIS A 202 3.90 5.87 16.91
C HIS A 202 5.35 5.39 16.71
N THR A 203 5.52 4.23 16.07
CA THR A 203 6.80 3.67 15.62
C THR A 203 6.54 2.80 14.39
N LEU A 204 7.55 2.49 13.57
CA LEU A 204 7.41 1.48 12.52
C LEU A 204 8.21 0.24 12.83
N TYR A 205 7.68 -0.92 12.46
CA TYR A 205 8.36 -2.18 12.67
C TYR A 205 9.66 -2.32 11.84
N PRO A 206 10.78 -2.82 12.43
CA PRO A 206 11.08 -2.90 13.87
C PRO A 206 11.79 -1.63 14.39
N ASP A 207 11.08 -0.86 15.20
CA ASP A 207 11.57 0.32 15.94
C ASP A 207 12.14 1.49 15.13
N LEU A 208 11.67 1.74 13.90
CA LEU A 208 11.95 3.01 13.23
C LEU A 208 11.19 4.14 13.93
N LYS A 209 11.89 4.86 14.79
CA LYS A 209 11.33 5.94 15.59
C LYS A 209 11.10 7.21 14.77
N TRP A 210 10.09 7.99 15.17
CA TRP A 210 9.77 9.31 14.61
C TRP A 210 11.00 10.20 14.41
N ASN A 211 11.81 10.36 15.46
CA ASN A 211 13.00 11.23 15.49
C ASN A 211 14.14 10.81 14.55
N TRP A 212 14.04 9.65 13.90
CA TRP A 212 14.99 9.25 12.87
C TRP A 212 14.60 9.77 11.48
N MET A 213 13.34 10.13 11.29
CA MET A 213 12.82 10.70 10.07
C MET A 213 12.94 12.21 10.17
N THR A 214 13.99 12.74 9.57
CA THR A 214 14.25 14.17 9.58
C THR A 214 13.41 14.82 8.48
N TYR A 215 12.43 15.63 8.86
CA TYR A 215 11.79 16.55 7.93
C TYR A 215 11.72 17.94 8.58
N ASP A 216 12.38 18.92 7.94
CA ASP A 216 12.16 20.33 8.24
C ASP A 216 11.55 20.99 6.98
N GLY A 217 10.29 21.44 7.08
CA GLY A 217 9.74 22.47 6.17
C GLY A 217 8.94 22.05 4.93
N ASP A 218 8.37 20.84 4.82
CA ASP A 218 7.49 20.52 3.68
C ASP A 218 6.08 21.03 3.95
N PHE A 219 5.40 21.41 2.88
CA PHE A 219 3.95 21.47 2.91
C PHE A 219 3.34 20.08 3.12
N PHE A 220 3.96 19.01 2.61
CA PHE A 220 3.46 17.64 2.77
C PHE A 220 4.52 16.74 3.41
N PRO A 221 4.67 16.75 4.75
CA PRO A 221 5.73 15.99 5.43
C PRO A 221 5.62 14.50 5.11
N HIS A 222 6.69 13.90 4.62
CA HIS A 222 6.67 12.51 4.18
C HIS A 222 7.99 11.79 4.46
N MET A 223 7.93 10.47 4.58
CA MET A 223 9.12 9.66 4.87
C MET A 223 10.17 9.74 3.75
N ARG A 224 11.43 9.93 4.14
CA ARG A 224 12.56 10.00 3.20
C ARG A 224 12.70 8.69 2.41
N PRO A 225 13.17 8.74 1.14
CA PRO A 225 13.31 7.54 0.30
C PRO A 225 14.15 6.41 0.91
N ILE A 226 15.17 6.73 1.72
CA ILE A 226 16.02 5.70 2.35
C ILE A 226 15.29 4.95 3.48
N ASP A 227 14.49 5.67 4.25
CA ASP A 227 13.71 5.14 5.37
C ASP A 227 12.50 4.36 4.83
N ASP A 228 11.91 4.83 3.74
CA ASP A 228 10.85 4.13 3.02
C ASP A 228 11.32 2.79 2.46
N VAL A 229 12.51 2.74 1.85
CA VAL A 229 13.07 1.48 1.37
C VAL A 229 13.40 0.55 2.53
N TRP A 230 13.99 1.06 3.61
CA TRP A 230 14.22 0.26 4.82
C TRP A 230 12.90 -0.37 5.28
N TYR A 231 11.87 0.44 5.55
CA TYR A 231 10.59 -0.04 6.07
C TYR A 231 9.90 -1.01 5.12
N SER A 232 9.88 -0.70 3.83
CA SER A 232 9.28 -1.54 2.79
C SER A 232 9.96 -2.91 2.67
N MET A 233 11.28 -2.98 2.88
CA MET A 233 12.02 -4.24 2.94
C MET A 233 11.60 -5.09 4.13
N PHE A 234 11.49 -4.50 5.32
CA PHE A 234 11.02 -5.18 6.54
C PHE A 234 9.61 -5.73 6.36
N LYS A 235 8.66 -4.88 5.95
CA LYS A 235 7.28 -5.30 5.65
C LYS A 235 7.24 -6.43 4.63
N SER A 236 7.92 -6.27 3.48
CA SER A 236 7.89 -7.30 2.43
C SER A 236 8.51 -8.63 2.87
N TYR A 237 9.61 -8.59 3.61
CA TYR A 237 10.25 -9.81 4.10
C TYR A 237 9.38 -10.56 5.11
N TYR A 238 8.94 -9.86 6.16
CA TYR A 238 8.24 -10.50 7.27
C TYR A 238 6.79 -10.84 6.93
N GLU A 239 6.11 -10.06 6.08
CA GLU A 239 4.71 -10.31 5.75
C GLU A 239 4.54 -11.15 4.48
N VAL A 240 5.34 -10.90 3.44
CA VAL A 240 5.14 -11.52 2.12
C VAL A 240 6.08 -12.69 1.87
N ILE A 241 7.36 -12.60 2.22
CA ILE A 241 8.30 -13.71 1.99
C ILE A 241 8.14 -14.78 3.07
N ARG A 242 8.28 -14.39 4.34
CA ARG A 242 8.18 -15.28 5.51
C ARG A 242 6.74 -15.44 5.99
N GLY A 243 5.98 -14.36 5.97
CA GLY A 243 4.62 -14.30 6.51
C GLY A 243 3.53 -14.84 5.57
N PRO A 244 2.26 -14.71 5.95
CA PRO A 244 1.14 -15.28 5.20
C PRO A 244 0.57 -14.34 4.11
N SER A 245 1.07 -13.11 3.98
CA SER A 245 0.46 -12.11 3.10
C SER A 245 0.62 -12.45 1.62
N ILE A 246 -0.49 -12.43 0.89
CA ILE A 246 -0.53 -12.61 -0.57
C ILE A 246 -0.34 -11.29 -1.35
N ASN A 247 0.02 -10.20 -0.67
CA ASN A 247 0.18 -8.87 -1.28
C ASN A 247 1.49 -8.76 -2.09
N ILE A 248 1.52 -9.41 -3.27
CA ILE A 248 2.69 -9.41 -4.17
C ILE A 248 2.99 -8.01 -4.73
N GLN A 249 1.99 -7.14 -4.85
CA GLN A 249 2.19 -5.73 -5.25
C GLN A 249 3.23 -5.05 -4.34
N GLY A 250 3.14 -5.26 -3.01
CA GLY A 250 4.07 -4.68 -2.04
C GLY A 250 5.52 -5.11 -2.24
N LEU A 251 5.74 -6.40 -2.55
CA LEU A 251 7.09 -6.93 -2.84
C LEU A 251 7.67 -6.34 -4.13
N ILE A 252 6.87 -6.27 -5.21
CA ILE A 252 7.33 -5.72 -6.49
C ILE A 252 7.69 -4.23 -6.35
N LEU A 253 6.83 -3.44 -5.68
CA LEU A 253 7.09 -2.03 -5.44
C LEU A 253 8.35 -1.82 -4.61
N THR A 254 8.55 -2.61 -3.55
CA THR A 254 9.77 -2.58 -2.73
C THR A 254 11.02 -2.84 -3.56
N VAL A 255 11.01 -3.89 -4.39
CA VAL A 255 12.14 -4.25 -5.26
C VAL A 255 12.42 -3.14 -6.28
N ASN A 256 11.40 -2.50 -6.84
CA ASN A 256 11.58 -1.37 -7.75
C ASN A 256 12.20 -0.17 -7.02
N LYS A 257 11.68 0.21 -5.85
CA LYS A 257 12.23 1.28 -5.00
C LYS A 257 13.72 1.02 -4.69
N MET A 258 14.08 -0.20 -4.32
CA MET A 258 15.48 -0.60 -4.08
C MET A 258 16.36 -0.44 -5.32
N ARG A 259 15.89 -0.87 -6.51
CA ARG A 259 16.63 -0.77 -7.77
C ARG A 259 16.87 0.68 -8.23
N HIS A 260 15.90 1.57 -7.98
CA HIS A 260 16.03 2.99 -8.31
C HIS A 260 16.98 3.75 -7.38
N LEU A 261 17.31 3.20 -6.20
CA LEU A 261 18.37 3.72 -5.33
C LEU A 261 19.75 3.17 -5.75
N SER A 262 20.18 3.50 -6.97
CA SER A 262 21.38 2.96 -7.65
C SER A 262 22.70 3.06 -6.86
N ASP A 263 22.84 3.99 -5.91
CA ASP A 263 24.10 4.26 -5.19
C ASP A 263 24.14 3.81 -3.71
N LYS A 264 23.25 2.90 -3.26
CA LYS A 264 22.93 2.85 -1.83
C LYS A 264 23.05 1.51 -1.10
N ARG A 265 23.68 0.46 -1.65
CA ARG A 265 23.94 -0.77 -0.85
C ARG A 265 24.56 -0.44 0.51
N ARG A 266 25.62 0.38 0.50
CA ARG A 266 26.31 0.85 1.72
C ARG A 266 25.46 1.82 2.55
N ARG A 267 24.65 2.68 1.93
CA ARG A 267 23.81 3.67 2.65
C ARG A 267 22.60 3.03 3.32
N ILE A 268 21.93 2.08 2.66
CA ILE A 268 20.84 1.30 3.25
C ILE A 268 21.40 0.40 4.35
N ALA A 269 22.50 -0.32 4.11
CA ALA A 269 23.15 -1.13 5.15
C ALA A 269 23.60 -0.28 6.35
N LYS A 270 24.23 0.88 6.11
CA LYS A 270 24.58 1.83 7.18
C LYS A 270 23.34 2.32 7.92
N ARG A 271 22.25 2.59 7.20
CA ARG A 271 20.99 3.01 7.80
C ARG A 271 20.40 1.90 8.68
N MET A 272 20.36 0.65 8.21
CA MET A 272 19.94 -0.51 9.00
C MET A 272 20.82 -0.74 10.24
N ALA A 273 22.13 -0.52 10.13
CA ALA A 273 23.03 -0.61 11.28
C ALA A 273 22.74 0.49 12.31
N MET A 274 22.41 1.71 11.87
CA MET A 274 22.07 2.82 12.76
C MET A 274 20.73 2.61 13.50
N THR A 275 19.81 1.84 12.93
CA THR A 275 18.51 1.57 13.58
C THR A 275 18.64 0.52 14.70
N GLY A 276 19.82 -0.06 14.94
CA GLY A 276 20.04 -1.12 15.94
C GLY A 276 19.43 -2.47 15.56
N PHE A 277 18.64 -2.52 14.48
CA PHE A 277 18.01 -3.71 13.94
C PHE A 277 18.59 -4.04 12.56
N PHE A 278 19.57 -4.94 12.53
CA PHE A 278 20.10 -5.51 11.29
C PHE A 278 19.78 -7.01 11.23
N ASN A 279 18.95 -7.39 10.25
CA ASN A 279 18.74 -8.79 9.89
C ASN A 279 19.52 -9.08 8.60
N GLU A 280 20.63 -9.82 8.72
CA GLU A 280 21.51 -10.15 7.61
C GLU A 280 20.81 -11.02 6.55
N GLU A 281 19.97 -11.96 6.99
CA GLU A 281 19.23 -12.86 6.09
C GLU A 281 18.20 -12.06 5.27
N LEU A 282 17.44 -11.18 5.90
CA LEU A 282 16.53 -10.26 5.22
C LEU A 282 17.26 -9.41 4.20
N TRP A 283 18.37 -8.79 4.63
CA TRP A 283 19.17 -7.93 3.77
C TRP A 283 19.66 -8.69 2.54
N LYS A 284 20.21 -9.89 2.76
CA LYS A 284 20.70 -10.77 1.69
C LYS A 284 19.58 -11.19 0.75
N GLU A 285 18.46 -11.70 1.26
CA GLU A 285 17.34 -12.18 0.43
C GLU A 285 16.75 -11.04 -0.43
N MET A 286 16.47 -9.88 0.17
CA MET A 286 15.91 -8.72 -0.55
C MET A 286 16.92 -8.18 -1.58
N TRP A 287 18.20 -8.16 -1.24
CA TRP A 287 19.26 -7.73 -2.16
C TRP A 287 19.41 -8.69 -3.33
N ASP A 288 19.42 -10.00 -3.09
CA ASP A 288 19.50 -11.02 -4.12
C ASP A 288 18.32 -10.87 -5.09
N ILE A 289 17.09 -10.73 -4.59
CA ILE A 289 15.90 -10.52 -5.43
C ILE A 289 16.07 -9.28 -6.31
N CYS A 290 16.55 -8.17 -5.75
CA CYS A 290 16.81 -6.96 -6.53
C CYS A 290 17.78 -7.19 -7.69
N ASN A 291 18.76 -8.08 -7.51
CA ASN A 291 19.80 -8.40 -8.49
C ASN A 291 19.47 -9.63 -9.36
N GLY A 292 18.20 -10.03 -9.42
CA GLY A 292 17.75 -11.12 -10.29
C GLY A 292 18.17 -12.51 -9.79
N LYS A 293 18.48 -12.64 -8.49
CA LYS A 293 18.80 -13.89 -7.83
C LYS A 293 17.72 -14.18 -6.80
N MET A 294 17.06 -15.33 -6.87
CA MET A 294 16.08 -15.74 -5.87
C MET A 294 16.43 -17.15 -5.41
N SER A 295 16.55 -17.34 -4.10
CA SER A 295 16.79 -18.67 -3.55
C SER A 295 15.60 -19.59 -3.82
N VAL A 296 15.87 -20.90 -3.90
CA VAL A 296 14.82 -21.92 -4.10
C VAL A 296 13.74 -21.81 -3.02
N MET A 297 14.16 -21.65 -1.77
CA MET A 297 13.27 -21.48 -0.62
C MET A 297 12.33 -20.28 -0.74
N VAL A 298 12.84 -19.12 -1.20
CA VAL A 298 12.00 -17.93 -1.41
C VAL A 298 11.01 -18.17 -2.55
N LYS A 299 11.46 -18.79 -3.65
CA LYS A 299 10.60 -19.13 -4.78
C LYS A 299 9.48 -20.09 -4.37
N GLU A 300 9.78 -21.11 -3.57
CA GLU A 300 8.81 -22.06 -3.01
C GLU A 300 7.79 -21.37 -2.11
N ARG A 301 8.24 -20.51 -1.18
CA ARG A 301 7.35 -19.75 -0.30
C ARG A 301 6.40 -18.84 -1.07
N ILE A 302 6.91 -18.13 -2.09
CA ILE A 302 6.06 -17.33 -2.98
C ILE A 302 5.08 -18.25 -3.69
N SER A 303 5.55 -19.34 -4.30
CA SER A 303 4.70 -20.30 -5.03
C SER A 303 3.55 -20.84 -4.18
N GLN A 304 3.82 -21.24 -2.93
CA GLN A 304 2.81 -21.75 -2.00
C GLN A 304 1.72 -20.71 -1.71
N LYS A 305 2.08 -19.42 -1.63
CA LYS A 305 1.12 -18.32 -1.43
C LYS A 305 0.30 -18.04 -2.67
N LEU A 306 0.82 -18.30 -3.87
CA LEU A 306 0.05 -18.10 -5.09
C LEU A 306 -1.04 -19.16 -5.26
N VAL A 307 -0.84 -20.37 -4.72
CA VAL A 307 -1.86 -21.44 -4.74
C VAL A 307 -3.11 -21.02 -3.95
N THR A 308 -2.96 -20.28 -2.85
CA THR A 308 -4.10 -19.80 -2.05
C THR A 308 -4.77 -18.55 -2.63
N ALA A 309 -4.21 -17.97 -3.69
CA ALA A 309 -4.73 -16.75 -4.33
C ALA A 309 -5.54 -17.02 -5.61
N GLU A 310 -5.50 -18.26 -6.12
CA GLU A 310 -6.31 -18.78 -7.25
C GLU A 310 -7.74 -19.11 -6.79
#